data_AF-A0A950XBZ2-F1
#
_entry.id   AF-A0A950XBZ2-F1
#
_cell.length_a   1.000
_cell.length_b   1.000
_cell.length_c   1.000
_cell.angle_alpha   90.00
_cell.angle_beta   90.00
_cell.angle_gamma   90.00
#
_symmetry.space_group_name_H-M   'P 1'
#
loop_
_entity.id
_entity.type
_entity.pdbx_description
1 polymer ?
#
loop_
_entity_poly.entity_id
_entity_poly.type
_entity_poly.pdbx_seq_one_letter_code
_entity_poly.pdbx_strand_id
1 'polypeptide(L)'
;GDTGGGDGRRVLFAPVDMQVNSRITQSVWDAFDRLPPQTLPRKVAKPTKRLSALGQALSRDGIRPNARKDAYSEMFAILDGLMARHKDSLDEAVSRILKVRGETIIASVREGKMKVGEGFTEIADDRAVEADFKAAGRVLSPDIARKYAEHIAIPDGDDDGLFDAHVKIAALAKIEGVQGDLDHEANALTQKWLTQYRVAIKGVPDERRAVYDDIIAMSTEPQRIDIQRPRVRTEDTKDADDNKVPVKSGHLMSDADGNFPIGTLNAWETSVLESEMKQPGFLAWYRNPGRASADSLAIAYKDGKGNWRRMCPDFIFFSSSGEGIKVSIVDPHGFYLGDALPKLRGLADYATKYGSEFHRIEAVAEMTDKKLRVLDIKSATVRQAINEARDAEALYLSDAATDYY
;
A
#
# COMPACT_ATOMS: atom_id res chain seq x y z
N GLY A 1 3.19 -17.35 16.43
CA GLY A 1 3.51 -16.21 17.30
C GLY A 1 2.27 -15.50 17.81
N ASP A 2 2.24 -15.22 19.11
CA ASP A 2 1.24 -14.39 19.80
C ASP A 2 1.23 -12.96 19.21
N THR A 3 0.08 -12.51 18.74
CA THR A 3 -0.14 -11.10 18.36
C THR A 3 -0.32 -10.28 19.62
N GLY A 4 0.76 -10.14 20.39
CA GLY A 4 0.83 -9.31 21.59
C GLY A 4 0.76 -7.83 21.28
N GLY A 5 -0.43 -7.35 20.92
CA GLY A 5 -0.82 -5.94 20.90
C GLY A 5 -1.06 -5.43 22.32
N GLY A 6 -0.04 -5.47 23.17
CA GLY A 6 -0.05 -4.88 24.50
C GLY A 6 0.94 -3.72 24.57
N ASP A 7 0.44 -2.53 24.89
CA ASP A 7 1.19 -1.28 25.11
C ASP A 7 1.97 -1.31 26.46
N GLY A 8 2.50 -2.48 26.82
CA GLY A 8 3.31 -2.70 28.02
C GLY A 8 4.79 -2.67 27.65
N ARG A 9 5.60 -1.91 28.40
CA ARG A 9 7.07 -1.98 28.30
C ARG A 9 7.50 -3.44 28.52
N ARG A 10 7.99 -4.10 27.46
CA ARG A 10 8.60 -5.43 27.55
C ARG A 10 9.69 -5.39 28.62
N VAL A 11 9.58 -6.25 29.63
CA VAL A 11 10.67 -6.49 30.58
C VAL A 11 11.77 -7.21 29.81
N LEU A 12 12.95 -6.61 29.77
CA LEU A 12 14.12 -7.17 29.09
C LEU A 12 14.96 -7.97 30.08
N PHE A 13 15.47 -9.12 29.64
CA PHE A 13 16.23 -10.06 30.45
C PHE A 13 17.65 -10.18 29.90
N ALA A 14 18.61 -9.56 30.60
CA ALA A 14 19.99 -9.38 30.15
C ALA A 14 20.07 -8.94 28.66
N PRO A 15 19.50 -7.77 28.31
CA PRO A 15 19.45 -7.33 26.93
C PRO A 15 20.85 -7.05 26.38
N VAL A 16 21.09 -7.48 25.14
CA VAL A 16 22.31 -7.16 24.40
C VAL A 16 21.94 -6.59 23.03
N ASP A 17 22.64 -5.54 22.64
CA ASP A 17 22.49 -4.91 21.33
C ASP A 17 23.21 -5.73 20.25
N MET A 18 22.43 -6.41 19.42
CA MET A 18 22.93 -7.07 18.23
C MET A 18 23.29 -6.01 17.19
N GLN A 19 24.51 -6.09 16.67
CA GLN A 19 25.06 -5.21 15.65
C GLN A 19 24.99 -5.92 14.28
N VAL A 20 25.27 -5.18 13.21
CA VAL A 20 25.44 -5.75 11.87
C VAL A 20 26.50 -6.86 11.92
N ASN A 21 26.14 -8.06 11.47
CA ASN A 21 27.04 -9.20 11.53
C ASN A 21 28.16 -9.06 10.47
N SER A 22 29.39 -8.84 10.95
CA SER A 22 30.58 -8.62 10.11
C SER A 22 31.02 -9.85 9.30
N ARG A 23 30.49 -11.04 9.62
CA ARG A 23 30.75 -12.28 8.87
C ARG A 23 29.86 -12.42 7.63
N ILE A 24 28.81 -11.60 7.51
CA ILE A 24 27.90 -11.64 6.36
C ILE A 24 28.45 -10.79 5.22
N THR A 25 28.51 -11.39 4.03
CA THR A 25 29.09 -10.75 2.84
C THR A 25 28.20 -9.63 2.30
N GLN A 26 28.83 -8.68 1.60
CA GLN A 26 28.12 -7.55 0.99
C GLN A 26 27.06 -8.01 -0.03
N SER A 27 27.29 -9.10 -0.74
CA SER A 27 26.33 -9.64 -1.72
C SER A 27 25.02 -10.12 -1.08
N VAL A 28 25.06 -10.64 0.16
CA VAL A 28 23.85 -10.97 0.93
C VAL A 28 23.08 -9.70 1.28
N TRP A 29 23.78 -8.65 1.71
CA TRP A 29 23.15 -7.35 1.99
C TRP A 29 22.57 -6.69 0.74
N ASP A 30 23.24 -6.80 -0.41
CA ASP A 30 22.72 -6.31 -1.68
C ASP A 30 21.47 -7.09 -2.12
N ALA A 31 21.35 -8.36 -1.72
CA ALA A 31 20.13 -9.16 -1.93
C ALA A 31 19.02 -8.74 -0.95
N PHE A 32 19.36 -8.45 0.32
CA PHE A 32 18.41 -7.90 1.30
C PHE A 32 17.82 -6.58 0.83
N ASP A 33 18.64 -5.63 0.35
CA ASP A 33 18.20 -4.31 -0.12
C ASP A 33 17.24 -4.37 -1.34
N ARG A 34 17.16 -5.53 -2.00
CA ARG A 34 16.26 -5.77 -3.14
C ARG A 34 14.90 -6.32 -2.75
N LEU A 35 14.72 -6.75 -1.49
CA LEU A 35 13.43 -7.21 -0.99
C LEU A 35 12.33 -6.18 -1.29
N PRO A 36 11.12 -6.60 -1.71
CA PRO A 36 10.05 -5.67 -2.09
C PRO A 36 8.93 -5.56 -1.02
N PRO A 37 9.17 -4.92 0.15
CA PRO A 37 8.11 -4.65 1.10
C PRO A 37 7.02 -3.76 0.53
N GLN A 38 5.84 -3.87 1.13
CA GLN A 38 4.65 -3.13 0.75
C GLN A 38 4.23 -2.13 1.82
N THR A 39 3.77 -0.95 1.38
CA THR A 39 3.03 -0.02 2.23
C THR A 39 1.71 -0.62 2.69
N LEU A 40 1.30 -0.34 3.92
CA LEU A 40 -0.10 -0.53 4.32
C LEU A 40 -0.98 0.50 3.61
N PRO A 41 -1.94 0.09 2.76
CA PRO A 41 -2.72 1.05 2.00
C PRO A 41 -3.69 1.87 2.87
N ARG A 42 -4.02 3.09 2.41
CA ARG A 42 -5.01 3.95 3.06
C ARG A 42 -6.43 3.50 2.71
N LYS A 43 -7.38 3.79 3.61
CA LYS A 43 -8.80 3.55 3.37
C LYS A 43 -9.39 4.43 2.26
N VAL A 44 -8.88 5.64 2.10
CA VAL A 44 -9.37 6.63 1.13
C VAL A 44 -8.20 7.17 0.33
N ALA A 45 -8.27 7.04 -1.00
CA ALA A 45 -7.29 7.63 -1.90
C ALA A 45 -7.63 9.08 -2.19
N LYS A 46 -6.60 9.86 -2.55
CA LYS A 46 -6.76 11.16 -3.22
C LYS A 46 -5.79 11.22 -4.41
N PRO A 47 -6.05 10.49 -5.50
CA PRO A 47 -5.12 10.30 -6.63
C PRO A 47 -4.63 11.62 -7.23
N THR A 48 -5.53 12.55 -7.50
CA THR A 48 -5.21 13.90 -8.01
C THR A 48 -4.29 14.68 -7.07
N LYS A 49 -4.54 14.62 -5.76
CA LYS A 49 -3.67 15.24 -4.73
C LYS A 49 -2.31 14.54 -4.67
N ARG A 50 -2.27 13.21 -4.78
CA ARG A 50 -1.04 12.41 -4.80
C ARG A 50 -0.16 12.78 -5.99
N LEU A 51 -0.74 12.86 -7.19
CA LEU A 51 -0.05 13.29 -8.40
C LEU A 51 0.50 14.72 -8.25
N SER A 52 -0.31 15.65 -7.72
CA SER A 52 0.11 17.05 -7.50
C SER A 52 1.28 17.13 -6.52
N ALA A 53 1.24 16.36 -5.43
CA ALA A 53 2.33 16.27 -4.45
C ALA A 53 3.60 15.68 -5.08
N LEU A 54 3.48 14.64 -5.91
CA LEU A 54 4.60 14.05 -6.64
C LEU A 54 5.22 15.05 -7.62
N GLY A 55 4.41 15.74 -8.41
CA GLY A 55 4.90 16.77 -9.34
C GLY A 55 5.63 17.91 -8.62
N GLN A 56 5.13 18.34 -7.46
CA GLN A 56 5.82 19.34 -6.63
C GLN A 56 7.16 18.81 -6.08
N ALA A 57 7.20 17.57 -5.58
CA ALA A 57 8.43 16.97 -5.06
C ALA A 57 9.50 16.82 -6.17
N LEU A 58 9.13 16.20 -7.30
CA LEU A 58 10.02 16.03 -8.45
C LEU A 58 10.57 17.35 -9.00
N SER A 59 9.75 18.40 -9.03
CA SER A 59 10.18 19.73 -9.48
C SER A 59 11.09 20.41 -8.47
N ARG A 60 10.82 20.28 -7.16
CA ARG A 60 11.64 20.87 -6.10
C ARG A 60 13.03 20.23 -6.04
N ASP A 61 13.08 18.92 -6.21
CA ASP A 61 14.32 18.15 -6.09
C ASP A 61 15.12 18.09 -7.41
N GLY A 62 14.70 18.85 -8.42
CA GLY A 62 15.39 18.95 -9.71
C GLY A 62 15.35 17.68 -10.57
N ILE A 63 14.59 16.66 -10.15
CA ILE A 63 14.49 15.36 -10.86
C ILE A 63 13.74 15.51 -12.18
N ARG A 64 12.65 16.30 -12.17
CA ARG A 64 11.92 16.67 -13.39
C ARG A 64 11.57 18.16 -13.31
N PRO A 65 12.28 19.02 -14.05
CA PRO A 65 11.93 20.43 -14.16
C PRO A 65 10.47 20.59 -14.61
N ASN A 66 9.74 21.55 -14.03
CA ASN A 66 8.34 21.84 -14.35
C ASN A 66 7.34 20.68 -14.13
N ALA A 67 7.71 19.60 -13.43
CA ALA A 67 6.83 18.45 -13.19
C ALA A 67 5.45 18.82 -12.63
N ARG A 68 5.37 19.87 -11.81
CA ARG A 68 4.08 20.38 -11.34
C ARG A 68 3.21 20.91 -12.49
N LYS A 69 3.75 21.70 -13.41
CA LYS A 69 3.03 22.25 -14.56
C LYS A 69 2.60 21.13 -15.50
N ASP A 70 3.50 20.17 -15.74
CA ASP A 70 3.22 19.01 -16.58
C ASP A 70 2.06 18.18 -16.00
N ALA A 71 2.06 17.96 -14.68
CA ALA A 71 0.96 17.23 -14.03
C ALA A 71 -0.39 17.90 -14.27
N TYR A 72 -0.50 19.22 -14.15
CA TYR A 72 -1.75 19.91 -14.46
C TYR A 72 -2.10 19.82 -15.95
N SER A 73 -1.12 19.94 -16.84
CA SER A 73 -1.35 19.90 -18.29
C SER A 73 -1.92 18.53 -18.71
N GLU A 74 -1.39 17.44 -18.15
CA GLU A 74 -1.93 16.09 -18.37
C GLU A 74 -3.35 15.95 -17.79
N MET A 75 -3.59 16.46 -16.57
CA MET A 75 -4.93 16.45 -15.99
C MET A 75 -5.95 17.26 -16.82
N PHE A 76 -5.54 18.37 -17.42
CA PHE A 76 -6.39 19.16 -18.29
C PHE A 76 -6.72 18.41 -19.58
N ALA A 77 -5.73 17.79 -20.22
CA ALA A 77 -5.96 16.97 -21.40
C ALA A 77 -6.93 15.79 -21.11
N ILE A 78 -6.85 15.19 -19.92
CA ILE A 78 -7.80 14.16 -19.48
C ILE A 78 -9.21 14.75 -19.33
N LEU A 79 -9.34 15.94 -18.73
CA LEU A 79 -10.62 16.62 -18.57
C LEU A 79 -11.22 17.06 -19.93
N ASP A 80 -10.41 17.53 -20.87
CA ASP A 80 -10.82 17.84 -22.24
C ASP A 80 -11.36 16.57 -22.92
N GLY A 81 -10.63 15.46 -22.77
CA GLY A 81 -11.06 14.15 -23.24
C GLY A 81 -12.38 13.71 -22.63
N LEU A 82 -12.57 13.90 -21.32
CA LEU A 82 -13.82 13.58 -20.62
C LEU A 82 -14.98 14.47 -21.10
N MET A 83 -14.75 15.77 -21.30
CA MET A 83 -15.76 16.68 -21.86
C MET A 83 -16.19 16.22 -23.26
N ALA A 84 -15.25 15.82 -24.10
CA ALA A 84 -15.54 15.32 -25.44
C ALA A 84 -16.28 13.96 -25.41
N ARG A 85 -15.85 13.03 -24.55
CA ARG A 85 -16.46 11.69 -24.42
C ARG A 85 -17.90 11.75 -23.89
N HIS A 86 -18.19 12.67 -22.98
CA HIS A 86 -19.49 12.79 -22.34
C HIS A 86 -20.33 13.95 -22.88
N LYS A 87 -20.10 14.39 -24.12
CA LYS A 87 -20.71 15.60 -24.69
C LYS A 87 -22.23 15.70 -24.47
N ASP A 88 -22.99 14.67 -24.83
CA ASP A 88 -24.45 14.72 -24.73
C ASP A 88 -24.91 14.84 -23.26
N SER A 89 -24.32 14.04 -22.37
CA SER A 89 -24.61 14.09 -20.93
C SER A 89 -24.14 15.41 -20.29
N LEU A 90 -23.07 16.00 -20.81
CA LEU A 90 -22.55 17.29 -20.40
C LEU A 90 -23.50 18.41 -20.78
N ASP A 91 -23.98 18.45 -22.02
CA ASP A 91 -24.93 19.45 -22.51
C ASP A 91 -26.26 19.38 -21.70
N GLU A 92 -26.75 18.18 -21.40
CA GLU A 92 -27.90 17.99 -20.51
C GLU A 92 -27.64 18.47 -19.08
N ALA A 93 -26.45 18.21 -18.53
CA ALA A 93 -26.07 18.65 -17.19
C ALA A 93 -25.87 20.17 -17.10
N VAL A 94 -25.30 20.79 -18.13
CA VAL A 94 -25.18 22.25 -18.28
C VAL A 94 -26.56 22.90 -18.29
N SER A 95 -27.48 22.39 -19.11
CA SER A 95 -28.86 22.89 -19.19
C SER A 95 -29.61 22.79 -17.85
N ARG A 96 -29.31 21.77 -17.05
CA ARG A 96 -29.84 21.62 -15.69
C ARG A 96 -29.23 22.62 -14.72
N ILE A 97 -27.93 22.89 -14.79
CA ILE A 97 -27.26 23.84 -13.88
C ILE A 97 -27.72 25.27 -14.15
N LEU A 98 -27.92 25.64 -15.42
CA LEU A 98 -28.45 26.96 -15.79
C LEU A 98 -29.92 27.17 -15.38
N LYS A 99 -30.60 26.14 -14.87
CA LYS A 99 -32.01 26.18 -14.45
C LYS A 99 -32.15 25.80 -12.98
N VAL A 100 -32.44 26.78 -12.12
CA VAL A 100 -32.73 26.55 -10.71
C VAL A 100 -34.21 26.22 -10.53
N ARG A 101 -34.53 25.13 -9.81
CA ARG A 101 -35.89 24.83 -9.37
C ARG A 101 -36.11 25.37 -7.96
N GLY A 102 -37.09 26.26 -7.79
CA GLY A 102 -37.51 26.80 -6.51
C GLY A 102 -38.89 26.29 -6.11
N GLU A 103 -39.13 26.14 -4.80
CA GLU A 103 -40.45 25.85 -4.24
C GLU A 103 -40.87 27.03 -3.35
N THR A 104 -42.07 27.55 -3.56
CA THR A 104 -42.59 28.65 -2.74
C THR A 104 -43.22 28.08 -1.47
N ILE A 105 -42.70 28.36 -0.28
CA ILE A 105 -43.35 27.95 0.98
C ILE A 105 -44.16 29.13 1.52
N ILE A 106 -45.48 28.97 1.63
CA ILE A 106 -46.40 29.95 2.20
C ILE A 106 -46.68 29.57 3.66
N ALA A 107 -46.17 30.36 4.60
CA ALA A 107 -46.41 30.19 6.03
C ALA A 107 -47.48 31.19 6.52
N SER A 108 -48.63 30.68 6.99
CA SER A 108 -49.69 31.52 7.56
C SER A 108 -49.41 31.81 9.04
N VAL A 109 -49.11 33.07 9.36
CA VAL A 109 -48.83 33.52 10.74
C VAL A 109 -50.05 33.40 11.67
N ARG A 110 -51.27 33.45 11.11
CA ARG A 110 -52.52 33.34 11.88
C ARG A 110 -52.98 31.91 12.15
N GLU A 111 -52.71 30.99 11.21
CA GLU A 111 -53.20 29.60 11.28
C GLU A 111 -52.14 28.58 11.72
N GLY A 112 -50.87 29.00 11.83
CA GLY A 112 -49.76 28.11 12.22
C GLY A 112 -49.49 26.98 11.21
N LYS A 113 -49.99 27.11 9.97
CA LYS A 113 -49.86 26.09 8.92
C LYS A 113 -48.89 26.56 7.84
N MET A 114 -47.97 25.67 7.47
CA MET A 114 -47.10 25.81 6.31
C MET A 114 -47.74 25.10 5.11
N LYS A 115 -47.86 25.77 3.98
CA LYS A 115 -48.25 25.18 2.70
C LYS A 115 -47.07 25.29 1.73
N VAL A 116 -46.70 24.18 1.11
CA VAL A 116 -45.80 24.20 -0.05
C VAL A 116 -46.64 24.60 -1.27
N GLY A 117 -46.27 25.71 -1.90
CA GLY A 117 -46.84 26.24 -3.13
C GLY A 117 -46.24 25.60 -4.38
N GLU A 118 -46.57 26.14 -5.56
CA GLU A 118 -46.09 25.59 -6.84
C GLU A 118 -44.58 25.80 -7.03
N GLY A 119 -43.95 24.80 -7.66
CA GLY A 119 -42.54 24.88 -8.05
C GLY A 119 -42.35 25.74 -9.30
N PHE A 120 -41.32 26.57 -9.33
CA PHE A 120 -40.95 27.37 -10.50
C PHE A 120 -39.53 27.05 -10.96
N THR A 121 -39.20 27.40 -12.21
CA THR A 121 -37.85 27.27 -12.77
C THR A 121 -37.35 28.65 -13.16
N GLU A 122 -36.17 29.03 -12.68
CA GLU A 122 -35.52 30.32 -12.93
C GLU A 122 -34.12 30.11 -13.53
N ILE A 123 -33.57 31.12 -14.20
CA ILE A 123 -32.18 31.10 -14.68
C ILE A 123 -31.26 31.13 -13.46
N ALA A 124 -30.25 30.27 -13.44
CA ALA A 124 -29.29 30.23 -12.35
C ALA A 124 -28.49 31.54 -12.28
N ASP A 125 -28.41 32.11 -11.08
CA ASP A 125 -27.54 33.25 -10.81
C ASP A 125 -26.09 32.79 -10.55
N ASP A 126 -25.16 33.74 -10.54
CA ASP A 126 -23.73 33.48 -10.27
C ASP A 126 -23.51 32.72 -8.96
N ARG A 127 -24.35 32.97 -7.95
CA ARG A 127 -24.24 32.32 -6.63
C ARG A 127 -24.61 30.84 -6.70
N ALA A 128 -25.65 30.49 -7.44
CA ALA A 128 -26.05 29.10 -7.66
C ALA A 128 -24.95 28.34 -8.42
N VAL A 129 -24.41 28.93 -9.49
CA VAL A 129 -23.32 28.34 -10.27
C VAL A 129 -22.05 28.18 -9.43
N GLU A 130 -21.67 29.18 -8.63
CA GLU A 130 -20.50 29.12 -7.77
C GLU A 130 -20.63 28.03 -6.69
N ALA A 131 -21.83 27.82 -6.14
CA ALA A 131 -22.08 26.74 -5.20
C ALA A 131 -21.87 25.36 -5.83
N ASP A 132 -22.36 25.17 -7.06
CA ASP A 132 -22.18 23.96 -7.85
C ASP A 132 -20.72 23.74 -8.28
N PHE A 133 -20.01 24.80 -8.66
CA PHE A 133 -18.58 24.76 -8.97
C PHE A 133 -17.74 24.37 -7.74
N LYS A 134 -18.07 24.92 -6.56
CA LYS A 134 -17.42 24.53 -5.30
C LYS A 134 -17.69 23.06 -4.95
N ALA A 135 -18.86 22.53 -5.28
CA ALA A 135 -19.14 21.11 -5.14
C ALA A 135 -18.29 20.27 -6.11
N ALA A 136 -18.14 20.70 -7.36
CA ALA A 136 -17.25 20.05 -8.33
C ALA A 136 -15.79 20.04 -7.87
N GLY A 137 -15.33 21.08 -7.18
CA GLY A 137 -14.00 21.10 -6.53
C GLY A 137 -13.80 19.95 -5.52
N ARG A 138 -14.85 19.42 -4.89
CA ARG A 138 -14.73 18.25 -4.00
C ARG A 138 -14.55 16.94 -4.76
N VAL A 139 -15.03 16.88 -6.00
CA VAL A 139 -14.94 15.73 -6.91
C VAL A 139 -13.58 15.75 -7.64
N LEU A 140 -13.23 16.89 -8.24
CA LEU A 140 -12.05 17.02 -9.11
C LEU A 140 -10.77 17.47 -8.40
N SER A 141 -10.85 17.90 -7.13
CA SER A 141 -9.88 18.74 -6.39
C SER A 141 -10.08 20.25 -6.61
N PRO A 142 -10.10 21.10 -5.56
CA PRO A 142 -10.34 22.53 -5.70
C PRO A 142 -9.31 23.24 -6.59
N ASP A 143 -8.03 22.82 -6.52
CA ASP A 143 -6.98 23.46 -7.31
C ASP A 143 -7.01 23.04 -8.78
N ILE A 144 -7.45 21.81 -9.09
CA ILE A 144 -7.64 21.37 -10.48
C ILE A 144 -8.85 22.08 -11.08
N ALA A 145 -9.98 22.11 -10.38
CA ALA A 145 -11.19 22.79 -10.84
C ALA A 145 -10.93 24.27 -11.16
N ARG A 146 -10.27 25.00 -10.25
CA ARG A 146 -9.93 26.42 -10.46
C ARG A 146 -9.01 26.63 -11.66
N LYS A 147 -7.89 25.92 -11.75
CA LYS A 147 -6.92 26.13 -12.83
C LYS A 147 -7.43 25.64 -14.18
N TYR A 148 -8.30 24.62 -14.19
CA TYR A 148 -8.93 24.15 -15.41
C TYR A 148 -10.00 25.15 -15.87
N ALA A 149 -10.73 25.80 -14.96
CA ALA A 149 -11.62 26.91 -15.30
C ALA A 149 -10.86 28.04 -16.00
N GLU A 150 -9.71 28.44 -15.44
CA GLU A 150 -8.80 29.42 -16.05
C GLU A 150 -8.27 28.96 -17.42
N HIS A 151 -8.15 27.64 -17.66
CA HIS A 151 -7.67 27.08 -18.92
C HIS A 151 -8.71 27.12 -20.03
N ILE A 152 -9.97 26.83 -19.72
CA ILE A 152 -11.07 26.72 -20.71
C ILE A 152 -11.90 28.00 -20.85
N ALA A 153 -11.70 28.97 -19.95
CA ALA A 153 -12.35 30.27 -20.03
C ALA A 153 -11.89 30.97 -21.32
N ILE A 154 -12.84 31.22 -22.23
CA ILE A 154 -12.58 31.94 -23.47
C ILE A 154 -12.63 33.44 -23.13
N PRO A 155 -11.57 34.22 -23.43
CA PRO A 155 -11.62 35.67 -23.30
C PRO A 155 -12.38 36.24 -24.50
N ASP A 156 -13.69 36.03 -24.52
CA ASP A 156 -14.58 36.76 -25.42
C ASP A 156 -15.00 38.06 -24.71
N GLY A 157 -15.23 39.13 -25.49
CA GLY A 157 -15.32 40.51 -24.99
C GLY A 157 -16.45 40.86 -24.01
N ASP A 158 -17.23 39.89 -23.55
CA ASP A 158 -18.17 39.99 -22.44
C ASP A 158 -17.62 39.13 -21.28
N ASP A 159 -17.58 39.67 -20.06
CA ASP A 159 -16.91 39.14 -18.84
C ASP A 159 -17.38 37.74 -18.34
N ASP A 160 -18.09 36.95 -19.14
CA ASP A 160 -18.81 35.72 -18.78
C ASP A 160 -18.01 34.42 -19.03
N GLY A 161 -16.81 34.49 -19.61
CA GLY A 161 -16.02 33.29 -19.95
C GLY A 161 -15.68 32.38 -18.76
N LEU A 162 -15.48 32.96 -17.57
CA LEU A 162 -15.26 32.20 -16.34
C LEU A 162 -16.55 31.56 -15.80
N PHE A 163 -17.68 32.25 -15.95
CA PHE A 163 -18.99 31.71 -15.59
C PHE A 163 -19.30 30.45 -16.41
N ASP A 164 -19.14 30.52 -17.73
CA ASP A 164 -19.32 29.36 -18.62
C ASP A 164 -18.39 28.20 -18.26
N ALA A 165 -17.13 28.49 -17.92
CA ALA A 165 -16.18 27.49 -17.46
C ALA A 165 -16.65 26.83 -16.15
N HIS A 166 -17.14 27.61 -15.18
CA HIS A 166 -17.68 27.09 -13.92
C HIS A 166 -18.89 26.18 -14.16
N VAL A 167 -19.82 26.58 -15.04
CA VAL A 167 -20.99 25.76 -15.41
C VAL A 167 -20.55 24.43 -16.04
N LYS A 168 -19.62 24.44 -17.00
CA LYS A 168 -19.12 23.22 -17.65
C LYS A 168 -18.43 22.28 -16.67
N ILE A 169 -17.62 22.82 -15.76
CA ILE A 169 -16.91 22.02 -14.75
C ILE A 169 -17.88 21.43 -13.73
N ALA A 170 -18.86 22.23 -13.29
CA ALA A 170 -19.92 21.76 -12.42
C ALA A 170 -20.76 20.66 -13.06
N ALA A 171 -21.09 20.81 -14.35
CA ALA A 171 -21.83 19.81 -15.12
C ALA A 171 -21.04 18.51 -15.24
N LEU A 172 -19.77 18.60 -15.64
CA LEU A 172 -18.88 17.44 -15.81
C LEU A 172 -18.74 16.64 -14.51
N ALA A 173 -18.56 17.31 -13.37
CA ALA A 173 -18.42 16.65 -12.08
C ALA A 173 -19.69 15.93 -11.59
N LYS A 174 -20.87 16.22 -12.18
CA LYS A 174 -22.14 15.53 -11.88
C LYS A 174 -22.38 14.29 -12.76
N ILE A 175 -21.54 14.06 -13.78
CA ILE A 175 -21.65 12.89 -14.66
C ILE A 175 -21.06 11.67 -13.96
N GLU A 176 -21.79 10.57 -13.96
CA GLU A 176 -21.35 9.30 -13.37
C GLU A 176 -20.10 8.78 -14.09
N GLY A 177 -19.14 8.23 -13.34
CA GLY A 177 -17.89 7.69 -13.86
C GLY A 177 -16.75 8.70 -14.04
N VAL A 178 -17.05 9.99 -14.26
CA VAL A 178 -16.01 11.04 -14.48
C VAL A 178 -14.97 11.08 -13.36
N GLN A 179 -15.40 11.05 -12.10
CA GLN A 179 -14.46 11.04 -10.97
C GLN A 179 -13.55 9.81 -11.00
N GLY A 180 -14.12 8.63 -11.27
CA GLY A 180 -13.39 7.37 -11.31
C GLY A 180 -12.35 7.34 -12.41
N ASP A 181 -12.71 7.82 -13.61
CA ASP A 181 -11.81 7.96 -14.75
C ASP A 181 -10.65 8.92 -14.44
N LEU A 182 -10.97 10.10 -13.88
CA LEU A 182 -9.96 11.09 -13.49
C LEU A 182 -8.97 10.52 -12.46
N ASP A 183 -9.51 9.83 -11.44
CA ASP A 183 -8.73 9.20 -10.38
C ASP A 183 -7.88 8.03 -10.90
N HIS A 184 -8.38 7.28 -11.88
CA HIS A 184 -7.64 6.22 -12.56
C HIS A 184 -6.43 6.79 -13.30
N GLU A 185 -6.64 7.79 -14.15
CA GLU A 185 -5.57 8.41 -14.94
C GLU A 185 -4.53 9.11 -14.05
N ALA A 186 -4.97 9.82 -13.00
CA ALA A 186 -4.06 10.44 -12.04
C ALA A 186 -3.18 9.41 -11.31
N ASN A 187 -3.75 8.25 -10.95
CA ASN A 187 -2.99 7.14 -10.37
C ASN A 187 -2.02 6.54 -11.39
N ALA A 188 -2.45 6.27 -12.63
CA ALA A 188 -1.61 5.71 -13.67
C ALA A 188 -0.39 6.60 -13.95
N LEU A 189 -0.60 7.91 -14.07
CA LEU A 189 0.47 8.89 -14.26
C LEU A 189 1.43 8.94 -13.06
N THR A 190 0.88 8.89 -11.84
CA THR A 190 1.68 8.80 -10.61
C THR A 190 2.59 7.56 -10.61
N GLN A 191 2.06 6.39 -10.96
CA GLN A 191 2.84 5.15 -11.02
C GLN A 191 3.93 5.20 -12.09
N LYS A 192 3.58 5.73 -13.27
CA LYS A 192 4.52 5.95 -14.37
C LYS A 192 5.72 6.79 -13.91
N TRP A 193 5.46 7.92 -13.25
CA TRP A 193 6.53 8.81 -12.77
C TRP A 193 7.35 8.19 -11.64
N LEU A 194 6.72 7.55 -10.65
CA LEU A 194 7.45 6.86 -9.57
C LEU A 194 8.38 5.77 -10.13
N THR A 195 7.90 5.02 -11.13
CA THR A 195 8.70 3.98 -11.79
C THR A 195 9.84 4.60 -12.59
N GLN A 196 9.54 5.60 -13.42
CA GLN A 196 10.52 6.27 -14.29
C GLN A 196 11.65 6.93 -13.48
N TYR A 197 11.33 7.58 -12.37
CA TYR A 197 12.28 8.36 -11.57
C TYR A 197 12.81 7.62 -10.34
N ARG A 198 12.51 6.32 -10.18
CA ARG A 198 12.89 5.52 -9.00
C ARG A 198 14.36 5.69 -8.60
N VAL A 199 15.29 5.62 -9.56
CA VAL A 199 16.73 5.73 -9.28
C VAL A 199 17.11 7.13 -8.79
N ALA A 200 16.57 8.17 -9.42
CA ALA A 200 16.82 9.55 -9.02
C ALA A 200 16.22 9.84 -7.63
N ILE A 201 15.01 9.35 -7.36
CA ILE A 201 14.35 9.43 -6.05
C ILE A 201 15.20 8.73 -4.98
N LYS A 202 15.78 7.57 -5.28
CA LYS A 202 16.68 6.88 -4.33
C LYS A 202 17.93 7.71 -4.00
N GLY A 203 18.41 8.52 -4.95
CA GLY A 203 19.58 9.38 -4.78
C GLY A 203 19.39 10.64 -3.94
N VAL A 204 18.14 11.01 -3.58
CA VAL A 204 17.89 12.21 -2.76
C VAL A 204 18.28 11.98 -1.28
N PRO A 205 18.54 13.06 -0.52
CA PRO A 205 18.80 12.97 0.93
C PRO A 205 17.63 12.32 1.68
N ASP A 206 17.92 11.66 2.81
CA ASP A 206 16.93 10.90 3.58
C ASP A 206 15.68 11.72 3.96
N GLU A 207 15.85 13.00 4.34
CA GLU A 207 14.73 13.91 4.63
C GLU A 207 13.79 14.10 3.42
N ARG A 208 14.37 14.17 2.21
CA ARG A 208 13.59 14.27 0.97
C ARG A 208 12.96 12.93 0.60
N ARG A 209 13.65 11.81 0.85
CA ARG A 209 13.14 10.46 0.60
C ARG A 209 11.86 10.19 1.40
N ALA A 210 11.81 10.64 2.65
CA ALA A 210 10.61 10.54 3.49
C ALA A 210 9.37 11.19 2.85
N VAL A 211 9.53 12.29 2.10
CA VAL A 211 8.41 12.93 1.37
C VAL A 211 7.90 12.05 0.24
N TYR A 212 8.78 11.36 -0.47
CA TYR A 212 8.38 10.39 -1.49
C TYR A 212 7.70 9.17 -0.88
N ASP A 213 8.22 8.67 0.25
CA ASP A 213 7.61 7.55 0.98
C ASP A 213 6.18 7.89 1.43
N ASP A 214 5.96 9.11 1.93
CA ASP A 214 4.62 9.61 2.27
C ASP A 214 3.68 9.64 1.06
N ILE A 215 4.17 10.12 -0.10
CA ILE A 215 3.41 10.17 -1.36
C ILE A 215 3.09 8.76 -1.87
N ILE A 216 4.03 7.82 -1.75
CA ILE A 216 3.82 6.42 -2.09
C ILE A 216 2.72 5.84 -1.18
N ALA A 217 2.79 6.10 0.13
CA ALA A 217 1.82 5.66 1.12
C ALA A 217 0.44 6.35 1.02
N MET A 218 0.20 7.27 0.08
CA MET A 218 -1.13 7.85 -0.17
C MET A 218 -2.08 6.92 -0.95
N SER A 219 -1.59 5.79 -1.47
CA SER A 219 -2.39 4.86 -2.28
C SER A 219 -3.38 4.04 -1.44
N THR A 220 -4.50 3.65 -2.07
CA THR A 220 -5.42 2.61 -1.58
C THR A 220 -4.99 1.19 -1.93
N GLU A 221 -3.93 1.05 -2.72
CA GLU A 221 -3.36 -0.24 -3.12
C GLU A 221 -1.94 -0.42 -2.57
N PRO A 222 -1.49 -1.65 -2.30
CA PRO A 222 -0.13 -1.92 -1.81
C PRO A 222 0.96 -1.44 -2.77
N GLN A 223 1.83 -0.57 -2.28
CA GLN A 223 2.95 -0.02 -3.04
C GLN A 223 4.28 -0.63 -2.61
N ARG A 224 5.17 -0.92 -3.57
CA ARG A 224 6.55 -1.31 -3.26
C ARG A 224 7.27 -0.14 -2.60
N ILE A 225 7.98 -0.40 -1.52
CA ILE A 225 8.91 0.53 -0.87
C ILE A 225 10.30 -0.11 -0.77
N ASP A 226 11.32 0.70 -0.56
CA ASP A 226 12.68 0.21 -0.32
C ASP A 226 12.83 -0.19 1.15
N ILE A 227 13.31 -1.41 1.39
CA ILE A 227 13.67 -1.87 2.74
C ILE A 227 14.93 -1.14 3.22
N GLN A 228 15.02 -0.87 4.52
CA GLN A 228 16.21 -0.33 5.15
C GLN A 228 16.95 -1.43 5.90
N ARG A 229 18.30 -1.41 5.86
CA ARG A 229 19.08 -2.36 6.65
C ARG A 229 18.89 -2.12 8.15
N PRO A 230 18.70 -3.17 8.97
CA PRO A 230 18.75 -3.05 10.42
C PRO A 230 20.13 -2.52 10.86
N ARG A 231 20.14 -1.60 11.83
CA ARG A 231 21.38 -1.00 12.36
C ARG A 231 21.78 -1.60 13.70
N VAL A 232 20.83 -1.66 14.62
CA VAL A 232 20.98 -2.22 15.97
C VAL A 232 19.67 -2.90 16.33
N ARG A 233 19.75 -4.04 17.01
CA ARG A 233 18.59 -4.77 17.51
C ARG A 233 18.86 -5.32 18.90
N THR A 234 18.17 -4.81 19.91
CA THR A 234 18.26 -5.31 21.27
C THR A 234 17.49 -6.62 21.40
N GLU A 235 18.14 -7.67 21.90
CA GLU A 235 17.53 -8.97 22.17
C GLU A 235 17.89 -9.46 23.58
N ASP A 236 16.97 -10.21 24.18
CA ASP A 236 17.20 -10.82 25.49
C ASP A 236 18.17 -12.00 25.33
N THR A 237 19.19 -12.07 26.19
CA THR A 237 20.15 -13.19 26.21
C THR A 237 19.85 -14.18 27.32
N LYS A 238 18.87 -13.86 28.17
CA LYS A 238 18.35 -14.74 29.21
C LYS A 238 16.82 -14.77 29.19
N ASP A 239 16.24 -15.80 29.79
CA ASP A 239 14.80 -15.87 30.06
C ASP A 239 14.45 -15.25 31.42
N ALA A 240 13.16 -15.36 31.79
CA ALA A 240 12.66 -14.82 33.06
C ALA A 240 13.25 -15.50 34.31
N ASP A 241 13.81 -16.69 34.16
CA ASP A 241 14.41 -17.51 35.22
C ASP A 241 15.95 -17.38 35.24
N ASP A 242 16.49 -16.37 34.55
CA ASP A 242 17.93 -16.08 34.43
C ASP A 242 18.75 -17.16 33.68
N ASN A 243 18.09 -18.08 32.96
CA ASN A 243 18.78 -19.06 32.12
C ASN A 243 19.19 -18.43 30.79
N LYS A 244 20.35 -18.83 30.26
CA LYS A 244 20.79 -18.40 28.91
C LYS A 244 19.82 -18.92 27.85
N VAL A 245 19.37 -18.04 26.96
CA VAL A 245 18.55 -18.47 25.82
C VAL A 245 19.43 -19.13 24.74
N PRO A 246 18.87 -20.07 23.95
CA PRO A 246 19.59 -20.63 22.81
C PRO A 246 19.96 -19.56 21.78
N VAL A 247 21.07 -19.77 21.08
CA VAL A 247 21.58 -18.88 20.04
C VAL A 247 21.87 -19.62 18.74
N LYS A 248 21.84 -18.92 17.61
CA LYS A 248 22.24 -19.44 16.30
C LYS A 248 23.15 -18.44 15.57
N SER A 249 24.09 -18.96 14.80
CA SER A 249 24.96 -18.16 13.93
C SER A 249 24.29 -17.84 12.60
N GLY A 250 24.94 -17.01 11.78
CA GLY A 250 24.50 -16.72 10.41
C GLY A 250 23.30 -15.76 10.31
N HIS A 251 22.82 -15.21 11.42
CA HIS A 251 21.82 -14.15 11.37
C HIS A 251 22.45 -12.85 10.84
N LEU A 252 21.68 -12.03 10.11
CA LEU A 252 22.17 -10.73 9.58
C LEU A 252 22.64 -9.76 10.68
N MET A 253 22.13 -9.92 11.89
CA MET A 253 22.55 -9.20 13.10
C MET A 253 23.14 -10.19 14.10
N SER A 254 24.17 -9.81 14.86
CA SER A 254 24.77 -10.69 15.87
C SER A 254 25.40 -9.93 17.03
N ASP A 255 25.70 -10.65 18.09
CA ASP A 255 26.67 -10.24 19.11
C ASP A 255 28.12 -10.26 18.55
N ALA A 256 29.09 -9.98 19.41
CA ALA A 256 30.51 -9.99 19.08
C ALA A 256 31.04 -11.39 18.68
N ASP A 257 30.39 -12.45 19.13
CA ASP A 257 30.76 -13.84 18.83
C ASP A 257 30.12 -14.35 17.52
N GLY A 258 29.27 -13.53 16.89
CA GLY A 258 28.59 -13.84 15.63
C GLY A 258 27.31 -14.66 15.81
N ASN A 259 26.72 -14.63 17.01
CA ASN A 259 25.50 -15.35 17.37
C ASN A 259 24.30 -14.42 17.56
N PHE A 260 23.10 -14.95 17.37
CA PHE A 260 21.84 -14.25 17.57
C PHE A 260 20.91 -15.06 18.50
N PRO A 261 20.33 -14.44 19.54
CA PRO A 261 19.36 -15.09 20.42
C PRO A 261 18.09 -15.56 19.71
N ILE A 262 17.69 -16.80 19.94
CA ILE A 262 16.46 -17.40 19.39
C ILE A 262 15.44 -17.80 20.46
N GLY A 263 15.61 -17.36 21.71
CA GLY A 263 14.75 -17.78 22.84
C GLY A 263 13.25 -17.48 22.70
N THR A 264 12.90 -16.54 21.82
CA THR A 264 11.49 -16.22 21.52
C THR A 264 10.89 -17.06 20.37
N LEU A 265 11.65 -17.96 19.75
CA LEU A 265 11.12 -18.94 18.81
C LEU A 265 10.53 -20.12 19.57
N ASN A 266 9.40 -20.63 19.10
CA ASN A 266 8.87 -21.89 19.62
C ASN A 266 9.59 -23.11 19.00
N ALA A 267 9.21 -24.31 19.42
CA ALA A 267 9.91 -25.55 19.03
C ALA A 267 9.92 -25.79 17.51
N TRP A 268 8.78 -25.60 16.85
CA TRP A 268 8.66 -25.88 15.41
C TRP A 268 9.22 -24.75 14.54
N GLU A 269 9.12 -23.47 14.94
CA GLU A 269 9.87 -22.37 14.32
C GLU A 269 11.39 -22.62 14.42
N THR A 270 11.86 -23.14 15.56
CA THR A 270 13.25 -23.54 15.74
C THR A 270 13.63 -24.70 14.81
N SER A 271 12.76 -25.71 14.67
CA SER A 271 12.99 -26.82 13.73
C SER A 271 13.08 -26.33 12.29
N VAL A 272 12.21 -25.41 11.87
CA VAL A 272 12.23 -24.81 10.52
C VAL A 272 13.54 -24.07 10.29
N LEU A 273 13.96 -23.23 11.23
CA LEU A 273 15.25 -22.53 11.16
C LEU A 273 16.42 -23.53 11.02
N GLU A 274 16.44 -24.58 11.84
CA GLU A 274 17.51 -25.58 11.79
C GLU A 274 17.53 -26.40 10.49
N SER A 275 16.36 -26.76 9.93
CA SER A 275 16.26 -27.42 8.62
C SER A 275 16.79 -26.52 7.51
N GLU A 276 16.45 -25.23 7.54
CA GLU A 276 16.91 -24.25 6.54
C GLU A 276 18.41 -23.96 6.64
N MET A 277 18.97 -23.86 7.86
CA MET A 277 20.41 -23.67 8.07
C MET A 277 21.25 -24.85 7.56
N LYS A 278 20.67 -26.04 7.44
CA LYS A 278 21.33 -27.24 6.91
C LYS A 278 21.26 -27.35 5.39
N GLN A 279 20.49 -26.49 4.72
CA GLN A 279 20.33 -26.56 3.27
C GLN A 279 21.66 -26.27 2.54
N PRO A 280 21.94 -26.98 1.42
CA PRO A 280 23.11 -26.72 0.62
C PRO A 280 23.19 -25.25 0.18
N GLY A 281 24.34 -24.63 0.41
CA GLY A 281 24.58 -23.24 0.03
C GLY A 281 23.99 -22.22 0.97
N PHE A 282 23.46 -22.59 2.15
CA PHE A 282 23.06 -21.62 3.18
C PHE A 282 24.16 -20.59 3.47
N LEU A 283 23.81 -19.30 3.50
CA LEU A 283 24.72 -18.20 3.78
C LEU A 283 24.29 -17.39 5.00
N ALA A 284 23.00 -17.06 5.09
CA ALA A 284 22.48 -16.23 6.16
C ALA A 284 20.96 -16.41 6.35
N TRP A 285 20.46 -15.89 7.47
CA TRP A 285 19.03 -15.76 7.72
C TRP A 285 18.72 -14.42 8.40
N TYR A 286 17.49 -13.97 8.24
CA TYR A 286 16.97 -12.80 8.93
C TYR A 286 15.64 -13.17 9.57
N ARG A 287 15.53 -12.90 10.87
CA ARG A 287 14.25 -12.92 11.55
C ARG A 287 13.53 -11.60 11.32
N ASN A 288 12.59 -11.62 10.41
CA ASN A 288 11.84 -10.43 10.04
C ASN A 288 11.10 -9.86 11.27
N PRO A 289 11.20 -8.56 11.56
CA PRO A 289 10.43 -7.96 12.64
C PRO A 289 8.92 -8.11 12.37
N GLY A 290 8.17 -8.62 13.35
CA GLY A 290 6.71 -8.74 13.27
C GLY A 290 5.94 -7.41 13.34
N ARG A 291 6.65 -6.29 13.54
CA ARG A 291 6.11 -4.92 13.53
C ARG A 291 6.47 -4.25 12.21
N ALA A 292 5.68 -3.26 11.76
CA ALA A 292 6.16 -2.42 10.65
C ALA A 292 7.23 -1.47 11.17
N SER A 293 8.45 -1.82 10.85
CA SER A 293 9.61 -0.96 10.87
C SER A 293 10.22 -0.93 9.48
N ALA A 294 11.09 0.04 9.22
CA ALA A 294 11.69 0.21 7.89
C ALA A 294 12.57 -0.98 7.46
N ASP A 295 13.00 -1.82 8.42
CA ASP A 295 13.78 -3.05 8.21
C ASP A 295 12.92 -4.32 8.09
N SER A 296 11.59 -4.19 8.05
CA SER A 296 10.68 -5.33 7.93
C SER A 296 10.20 -5.55 6.50
N LEU A 297 10.21 -6.80 6.05
CA LEU A 297 9.47 -7.22 4.87
C LEU A 297 7.98 -7.32 5.20
N ALA A 298 7.27 -6.19 5.10
CA ALA A 298 5.83 -6.13 5.29
C ALA A 298 5.08 -6.47 3.99
N ILE A 299 4.04 -7.29 4.11
CA ILE A 299 3.14 -7.68 3.02
C ILE A 299 1.72 -7.25 3.39
N ALA A 300 1.07 -6.50 2.51
CA ALA A 300 -0.31 -6.05 2.73
C ALA A 300 -1.30 -7.14 2.31
N TYR A 301 -2.34 -7.35 3.10
CA TYR A 301 -3.42 -8.30 2.80
C TYR A 301 -4.76 -7.74 3.26
N LYS A 302 -5.88 -8.25 2.72
CA LYS A 302 -7.22 -7.90 3.20
C LYS A 302 -7.69 -8.92 4.24
N ASP A 303 -8.13 -8.45 5.40
CA ASP A 303 -8.79 -9.31 6.39
C ASP A 303 -10.17 -9.80 5.92
N GLY A 304 -10.81 -10.68 6.69
CA GLY A 304 -12.14 -11.21 6.34
C GLY A 304 -13.25 -10.16 6.21
N LYS A 305 -13.01 -8.90 6.61
CA LYS A 305 -13.93 -7.77 6.44
C LYS A 305 -13.53 -6.86 5.27
N GLY A 306 -12.51 -7.23 4.50
CA GLY A 306 -11.99 -6.45 3.39
C GLY A 306 -11.09 -5.28 3.80
N ASN A 307 -10.72 -5.14 5.08
CA ASN A 307 -9.82 -4.06 5.50
C ASN A 307 -8.37 -4.46 5.23
N TRP A 308 -7.58 -3.51 4.76
CA TRP A 308 -6.14 -3.69 4.65
C TRP A 308 -5.48 -3.90 6.02
N ARG A 309 -4.69 -4.94 6.10
CA ARG A 309 -3.80 -5.34 7.19
C ARG A 309 -2.40 -5.60 6.62
N ARG A 310 -1.47 -5.88 7.51
CA ARG A 310 -0.11 -6.28 7.15
C ARG A 310 0.27 -7.56 7.86
N MET A 311 1.05 -8.39 7.18
CA MET A 311 1.79 -9.49 7.78
C MET A 311 3.28 -9.29 7.49
N CYS A 312 4.12 -9.86 8.34
CA CYS A 312 5.56 -9.88 8.15
C CYS A 312 5.95 -11.37 8.22
N PRO A 313 6.35 -12.01 7.11
CA PRO A 313 6.76 -13.41 7.14
C PRO A 313 7.93 -13.61 8.10
N ASP A 314 7.96 -14.68 8.88
CA ASP A 314 8.88 -14.80 10.01
C ASP A 314 10.37 -14.88 9.61
N PHE A 315 10.71 -15.66 8.57
CA PHE A 315 12.09 -15.85 8.12
C PHE A 315 12.34 -15.48 6.67
N ILE A 316 13.51 -14.88 6.46
CA ILE A 316 14.11 -14.66 5.15
C ILE A 316 15.47 -15.36 5.13
N PHE A 317 15.66 -16.28 4.20
CA PHE A 317 16.88 -17.06 4.04
C PHE A 317 17.65 -16.64 2.80
N PHE A 318 18.99 -16.66 2.91
CA PHE A 318 19.91 -16.33 1.84
C PHE A 318 20.80 -17.52 1.56
N SER A 319 20.85 -17.96 0.31
CA SER A 319 21.69 -19.07 -0.13
C SER A 319 22.47 -18.75 -1.39
N SER A 320 23.62 -19.41 -1.55
CA SER A 320 24.44 -19.32 -2.74
C SER A 320 23.88 -20.21 -3.84
N SER A 321 23.96 -19.74 -5.08
CA SER A 321 23.73 -20.52 -6.28
C SER A 321 24.71 -20.15 -7.38
N GLY A 322 24.79 -20.95 -8.44
CA GLY A 322 25.64 -20.64 -9.60
C GLY A 322 25.31 -19.30 -10.28
N GLU A 323 24.11 -18.75 -10.05
CA GLU A 323 23.61 -17.50 -10.64
C GLU A 323 23.67 -16.31 -9.66
N GLY A 324 24.21 -16.50 -8.44
CA GLY A 324 24.28 -15.50 -7.39
C GLY A 324 23.48 -15.87 -6.13
N ILE A 325 23.11 -14.86 -5.34
CA ILE A 325 22.40 -15.04 -4.07
C ILE A 325 20.91 -15.29 -4.35
N LYS A 326 20.39 -16.42 -3.85
CA LYS A 326 18.98 -16.76 -3.82
C LYS A 326 18.38 -16.31 -2.48
N VAL A 327 17.16 -15.77 -2.54
CA VAL A 327 16.41 -15.30 -1.37
C VAL A 327 15.13 -16.10 -1.23
N SER A 328 14.85 -16.64 -0.05
CA SER A 328 13.64 -17.43 0.22
C SER A 328 12.85 -16.83 1.38
N ILE A 329 11.54 -16.78 1.25
CA ILE A 329 10.62 -16.53 2.38
C ILE A 329 10.16 -17.89 2.90
N VAL A 330 10.29 -18.12 4.20
CA VAL A 330 9.72 -19.28 4.88
C VAL A 330 8.96 -18.79 6.11
N ASP A 331 7.64 -18.93 6.09
CA ASP A 331 6.74 -18.39 7.09
C ASP A 331 6.07 -19.52 7.90
N PRO A 332 6.67 -19.98 9.02
CA PRO A 332 5.99 -20.86 9.97
C PRO A 332 4.79 -20.14 10.61
N HIS A 333 3.59 -20.46 10.14
CA HIS A 333 2.36 -19.83 10.65
C HIS A 333 1.30 -20.86 11.02
N GLY A 334 0.77 -20.74 12.24
CA GLY A 334 -0.30 -21.62 12.71
C GLY A 334 -1.59 -21.41 11.93
N PHE A 335 -2.26 -22.49 11.54
CA PHE A 335 -3.54 -22.43 10.81
C PHE A 335 -4.75 -22.15 11.72
N TYR A 336 -4.57 -22.20 13.05
CA TYR A 336 -5.64 -22.03 14.04
C TYR A 336 -6.09 -20.59 14.26
N LEU A 337 -5.38 -19.60 13.69
CA LEU A 337 -5.74 -18.19 13.82
C LEU A 337 -6.80 -17.84 12.77
N GLY A 338 -7.84 -17.09 13.18
CA GLY A 338 -8.91 -16.67 12.28
C GLY A 338 -8.46 -15.79 11.10
N ASP A 339 -7.20 -15.37 11.07
CA ASP A 339 -6.58 -14.63 9.97
C ASP A 339 -5.61 -15.46 9.11
N ALA A 340 -5.51 -16.78 9.32
CA ALA A 340 -4.62 -17.66 8.57
C ALA A 340 -4.90 -17.66 7.05
N LEU A 341 -6.15 -17.91 6.63
CA LEU A 341 -6.51 -17.84 5.20
C LEU A 341 -6.34 -16.45 4.59
N PRO A 342 -6.81 -15.35 5.22
CA PRO A 342 -6.51 -14.00 4.76
C PRO A 342 -5.02 -13.73 4.52
N LYS A 343 -4.14 -14.17 5.43
CA LYS A 343 -2.68 -14.05 5.28
C LYS A 343 -2.14 -14.89 4.12
N LEU A 344 -2.57 -16.16 4.01
CA LEU A 344 -2.18 -17.03 2.89
C LEU A 344 -2.57 -16.43 1.54
N ARG A 345 -3.76 -15.86 1.43
CA ARG A 345 -4.22 -15.15 0.22
C ARG A 345 -3.37 -13.90 -0.05
N GLY A 346 -3.05 -13.13 0.98
CA GLY A 346 -2.13 -11.99 0.88
C GLY A 346 -0.73 -12.40 0.38
N LEU A 347 -0.20 -13.51 0.90
CA LEU A 347 1.09 -14.06 0.48
C LEU A 347 1.02 -14.59 -0.97
N ALA A 348 -0.10 -15.19 -1.38
CA ALA A 348 -0.34 -15.62 -2.76
C ALA A 348 -0.43 -14.45 -3.75
N ASP A 349 -1.13 -13.38 -3.40
CA ASP A 349 -1.21 -12.14 -4.19
C ASP A 349 0.19 -11.49 -4.32
N TYR A 350 0.93 -11.46 -3.21
CA TYR A 350 2.30 -10.98 -3.18
C TYR A 350 3.23 -11.82 -4.07
N ALA A 351 3.15 -13.15 -4.00
CA ALA A 351 3.92 -14.05 -4.84
C ALA A 351 3.57 -13.92 -6.32
N THR A 352 2.31 -13.61 -6.66
CA THR A 352 1.91 -13.33 -8.06
C THR A 352 2.63 -12.10 -8.60
N LYS A 353 2.85 -11.07 -7.76
CA LYS A 353 3.49 -9.81 -8.17
C LYS A 353 5.03 -9.85 -8.11
N TYR A 354 5.59 -10.50 -7.10
CA TYR A 354 7.04 -10.44 -6.81
C TYR A 354 7.71 -11.81 -6.72
N GLY A 355 7.01 -12.92 -6.99
CA GLY A 355 7.56 -14.27 -6.84
C GLY A 355 8.77 -14.58 -7.72
N SER A 356 9.00 -13.80 -8.79
CA SER A 356 10.22 -13.87 -9.61
C SER A 356 11.46 -13.29 -8.91
N GLU A 357 11.28 -12.43 -7.89
CA GLU A 357 12.36 -11.86 -7.08
C GLU A 357 12.81 -12.82 -5.95
N PHE A 358 12.10 -13.93 -5.75
CA PHE A 358 12.39 -14.92 -4.72
C PHE A 358 12.70 -16.28 -5.35
N HIS A 359 13.60 -17.03 -4.70
CA HIS A 359 13.80 -18.44 -4.99
C HIS A 359 12.59 -19.28 -4.58
N ARG A 360 12.18 -19.16 -3.31
CA ARG A 360 11.01 -19.82 -2.72
C ARG A 360 10.17 -18.84 -1.90
N ILE A 361 8.87 -19.11 -1.85
CA ILE A 361 7.94 -18.46 -0.91
C ILE A 361 7.11 -19.60 -0.35
N GLU A 362 7.36 -19.96 0.91
CA GLU A 362 6.79 -21.15 1.55
C GLU A 362 6.06 -20.74 2.83
N ALA A 363 4.82 -21.23 2.97
CA ALA A 363 4.08 -21.15 4.24
C ALA A 363 4.10 -22.52 4.89
N VAL A 364 4.52 -22.59 6.15
CA VAL A 364 4.75 -23.85 6.87
C VAL A 364 3.84 -23.94 8.09
N ALA A 365 3.22 -25.10 8.30
CA ALA A 365 2.32 -25.39 9.42
C ALA A 365 2.70 -26.71 10.12
N GLU A 366 2.77 -26.73 11.45
CA GLU A 366 2.79 -27.96 12.25
C GLU A 366 1.36 -28.45 12.41
N MET A 367 1.07 -29.61 11.85
CA MET A 367 -0.24 -30.25 11.89
C MET A 367 -0.47 -30.98 13.21
N THR A 368 -1.71 -31.42 13.44
CA THR A 368 -2.10 -32.17 14.64
C THR A 368 -1.33 -33.48 14.82
N ASP A 369 -0.84 -34.07 13.73
CA ASP A 369 0.04 -35.26 13.71
C ASP A 369 1.52 -34.94 14.02
N LYS A 370 1.84 -33.70 14.40
CA LYS A 370 3.20 -33.18 14.66
C LYS A 370 4.13 -33.17 13.46
N LYS A 371 3.60 -33.33 12.24
CA LYS A 371 4.37 -33.12 11.03
C LYS A 371 4.28 -31.68 10.57
N LEU A 372 5.41 -31.19 10.06
CA LEU A 372 5.43 -29.93 9.33
C LEU A 372 4.96 -30.17 7.90
N ARG A 373 4.07 -29.30 7.42
CA ARG A 373 3.61 -29.28 6.03
C ARG A 373 3.84 -27.92 5.42
N VAL A 374 4.07 -27.90 4.12
CA VAL A 374 4.41 -26.69 3.37
C VAL A 374 3.50 -26.49 2.18
N LEU A 375 3.11 -25.23 1.99
CA LEU A 375 2.49 -24.73 0.76
C LEU A 375 3.54 -23.95 -0.03
N ASP A 376 3.89 -24.43 -1.24
CA ASP A 376 4.71 -23.65 -2.17
C ASP A 376 3.86 -22.57 -2.84
N ILE A 377 3.96 -21.35 -2.33
CA ILE A 377 3.15 -20.21 -2.77
C ILE A 377 3.53 -19.76 -4.19
N LYS A 378 4.71 -20.16 -4.70
CA LYS A 378 5.08 -19.90 -6.10
C LYS A 378 4.35 -20.82 -7.08
N SER A 379 3.79 -21.95 -6.63
CA SER A 379 2.97 -22.80 -7.48
C SER A 379 1.61 -22.16 -7.79
N ALA A 380 1.25 -22.09 -9.07
CA ALA A 380 -0.05 -21.55 -9.50
C ALA A 380 -1.23 -22.39 -8.99
N THR A 381 -1.09 -23.71 -8.92
CA THR A 381 -2.13 -24.61 -8.42
C THR A 381 -2.34 -24.44 -6.92
N VAL A 382 -1.26 -24.24 -6.16
CA VAL A 382 -1.33 -23.94 -4.71
C VAL A 382 -2.00 -22.59 -4.46
N ARG A 383 -1.66 -21.55 -5.24
CA ARG A 383 -2.34 -20.24 -5.14
C ARG A 383 -3.83 -20.34 -5.46
N GLN A 384 -4.21 -21.15 -6.45
CA GLN A 384 -5.63 -21.41 -6.73
C GLN A 384 -6.31 -22.10 -5.54
N ALA A 385 -5.70 -23.15 -4.98
CA ALA A 385 -6.23 -23.84 -3.81
C ALA A 385 -6.40 -22.91 -2.60
N ILE A 386 -5.43 -22.02 -2.33
CA ILE A 386 -5.51 -20.99 -1.29
C ILE A 386 -6.72 -20.06 -1.49
N ASN A 387 -6.97 -19.65 -2.73
CA ASN A 387 -8.07 -18.74 -3.04
C ASN A 387 -9.45 -19.40 -2.84
N GLU A 388 -9.55 -20.69 -3.18
CA GLU A 388 -10.79 -21.48 -3.06
C GLU A 388 -11.03 -22.03 -1.65
N ALA A 389 -9.97 -22.16 -0.84
CA ALA A 389 -10.04 -22.72 0.50
C ALA A 389 -11.00 -21.96 1.43
N ARG A 390 -11.73 -22.72 2.25
CA ARG A 390 -12.61 -22.19 3.30
C ARG A 390 -12.09 -22.46 4.70
N ASP A 391 -11.14 -23.38 4.82
CA ASP A 391 -10.48 -23.77 6.05
C ASP A 391 -8.98 -23.96 5.79
N ALA A 392 -8.15 -23.42 6.69
CA ALA A 392 -6.69 -23.47 6.53
C ALA A 392 -6.13 -24.86 6.87
N GLU A 393 -6.69 -25.57 7.86
CA GLU A 393 -6.24 -26.91 8.23
C GLU A 393 -6.47 -27.89 7.07
N ALA A 394 -7.68 -27.91 6.52
CA ALA A 394 -8.04 -28.73 5.37
C ALA A 394 -7.15 -28.46 4.15
N LEU A 395 -6.71 -27.22 3.94
CA LEU A 395 -5.78 -26.87 2.88
C LEU A 395 -4.42 -27.54 3.07
N TYR A 396 -3.83 -27.47 4.28
CA TYR A 396 -2.59 -28.18 4.60
C TYR A 396 -2.74 -29.71 4.63
N LEU A 397 -3.97 -30.21 4.82
CA LEU A 397 -4.28 -31.63 4.73
C LEU A 397 -4.50 -32.15 3.30
N SER A 398 -4.63 -31.25 2.33
CA SER A 398 -4.91 -31.57 0.92
C SER A 398 -3.64 -31.80 0.09
N ASP A 399 -3.80 -32.20 -1.17
CA ASP A 399 -2.74 -32.34 -2.17
C ASP A 399 -2.03 -31.02 -2.53
N ALA A 400 -2.52 -29.88 -2.02
CA ALA A 400 -1.85 -28.59 -2.18
C ALA A 400 -0.59 -28.47 -1.31
N ALA A 401 -0.45 -29.29 -0.27
CA ALA A 401 0.68 -29.28 0.65
C ALA A 401 1.49 -30.58 0.57
N THR A 402 2.77 -30.49 0.94
CA THR A 402 3.66 -31.65 1.10
C THR A 402 4.30 -31.64 2.49
N ASP A 403 4.82 -32.78 2.94
CA ASP A 403 5.64 -32.84 4.15
C ASP A 403 6.86 -31.92 3.99
N TYR A 404 7.13 -31.09 5.01
CA TYR A 404 8.31 -30.25 5.10
C TYR A 404 9.45 -31.04 5.75
N TYR A 405 10.68 -30.82 5.29
CA TYR A 405 11.83 -31.70 5.57
C TYR A 405 12.61 -31.39 6.85
#